data_AF-A0AAU1W7T8-F1
#
_entry.id   AF-A0AAU1W7T8-F1
#
_cell.length_a   1.000
_cell.length_b   1.000
_cell.length_c   1.000
_cell.angle_alpha   90.00
_cell.angle_beta   90.00
_cell.angle_gamma   90.00
#
_symmetry.space_group_name_H-M   'P 1'
#
loop_
_entity.id
_entity.type
_entity.pdbx_description
1 polymer ?
#
loop_
_entity_poly.entity_id
_entity_poly.type
_entity_poly.pdbx_seq_one_letter_code
_entity_poly.pdbx_strand_id
1 'polypeptide(L)'
;MTPITEVEGRRLALSNLEKVLYPATGFTKGELLHYYATVAGPLLAHLYDRPVSFLRYPDGPEGQRFFTKNVPPGTPAWVRTADVPHTRSAPSRQVLVQDLASLMWAANLVTEFHTPQWQADAPGQADRLILDLDPGEPADVVECCAVALWLQERLSADGLHSYVKTSGSKGLHMLVPLEPTPSDRVSAYAKTLAVEAEAEHPELVVHRMTRSLRPGKVFVDFSQNAAAKTTATPYTLRARPEPTVSAPVTWEEVEACTDARELMFLADDIAPRLERHGDLLGPLIDLNHAGRVP
;
A
#
# COMPACT_ATOMS: atom_id res chain seq x y z
N MET A 1 28.54 13.57 14.08
CA MET A 1 28.29 14.30 12.82
C MET A 1 27.23 13.55 12.05
N THR A 2 26.25 14.23 11.46
CA THR A 2 25.25 13.59 10.59
C THR A 2 25.95 13.12 9.32
N PRO A 3 25.97 11.80 8.99
CA PRO A 3 26.59 11.33 7.77
C PRO A 3 25.91 11.98 6.55
N ILE A 4 26.75 12.43 5.62
CA ILE A 4 26.30 12.92 4.32
C ILE A 4 26.61 11.82 3.31
N THR A 5 25.58 11.37 2.59
CA THR A 5 25.72 10.45 1.47
C THR A 5 25.38 11.16 0.17
N GLU A 6 25.83 10.60 -0.95
CA GLU A 6 25.46 11.05 -2.29
C GLU A 6 24.61 9.97 -2.95
N VAL A 7 23.40 10.35 -3.38
CA VAL A 7 22.46 9.47 -4.09
C VAL A 7 22.07 10.17 -5.37
N GLU A 8 22.39 9.57 -6.52
CA GLU A 8 22.11 10.14 -7.85
C GLU A 8 22.59 11.60 -8.01
N GLY A 9 23.80 11.89 -7.52
CA GLY A 9 24.39 13.24 -7.56
C GLY A 9 23.81 14.23 -6.54
N ARG A 10 22.90 13.80 -5.65
CA ARG A 10 22.28 14.63 -4.62
C ARG A 10 22.86 14.30 -3.25
N ARG A 11 23.29 15.33 -2.52
CA ARG A 11 23.81 15.18 -1.15
C ARG A 11 22.67 15.12 -0.15
N LEU A 12 22.62 14.04 0.63
CA LEU A 12 21.60 13.79 1.65
C LEU A 12 22.24 13.65 3.03
N ALA A 13 21.74 14.41 4.00
CA ALA A 13 22.09 14.24 5.40
C ALA A 13 21.16 13.19 6.04
N LEU A 14 21.69 12.00 6.30
CA LEU A 14 20.94 10.92 6.94
C LEU A 14 21.25 10.91 8.43
N SER A 15 20.22 10.90 9.27
CA SER A 15 20.39 11.08 10.72
C SER A 15 19.90 9.87 11.49
N ASN A 16 20.44 9.66 12.70
CA ASN A 16 19.97 8.65 13.65
C ASN A 16 19.95 7.22 13.08
N LEU A 17 20.97 6.84 12.30
CA LEU A 17 21.00 5.54 11.62
C LEU A 17 20.91 4.36 12.59
N GLU A 18 21.60 4.43 13.72
CA GLU A 18 21.59 3.40 14.78
C GLU A 18 20.30 3.41 15.63
N LYS A 19 19.34 4.33 15.36
CA LYS A 19 18.10 4.36 16.13
C LYS A 19 17.28 3.12 15.79
N VAL A 20 17.01 2.29 16.79
CA VAL A 20 16.06 1.17 16.70
C VAL A 20 14.65 1.73 16.49
N LEU A 21 14.03 1.38 15.37
CA LEU A 21 12.65 1.75 15.04
C LEU A 21 11.65 0.63 15.35
N TYR A 22 12.11 -0.62 15.30
CA TYR A 22 11.33 -1.82 15.62
C TYR A 22 11.98 -2.58 16.79
N PRO A 23 11.57 -2.29 18.04
CA PRO A 23 12.19 -2.87 19.22
C PRO A 23 12.10 -4.40 19.29
N ALA A 24 11.07 -5.02 18.70
CA ALA A 24 10.89 -6.47 18.75
C ALA A 24 12.00 -7.24 18.01
N THR A 25 12.57 -6.64 16.96
CA THR A 25 13.63 -7.25 16.14
C THR A 25 14.97 -6.53 16.25
N GLY A 26 15.02 -5.38 16.90
CA GLY A 26 16.20 -4.51 16.91
C GLY A 26 16.41 -3.72 15.62
N PHE A 27 15.49 -3.80 14.66
CA PHE A 27 15.66 -3.20 13.32
C PHE A 27 15.75 -1.67 13.40
N THR A 28 16.83 -1.16 12.83
CA THR A 28 17.30 0.22 12.92
C THR A 28 16.83 1.07 11.76
N LYS A 29 16.99 2.39 11.88
CA LYS A 29 16.74 3.33 10.80
C LYS A 29 17.70 3.14 9.63
N GLY A 30 18.95 2.75 9.89
CA GLY A 30 19.92 2.40 8.86
C GLY A 30 19.43 1.22 8.02
N GLU A 31 18.93 0.18 8.67
CA GLU A 31 18.34 -0.99 7.99
C GLU A 31 17.05 -0.64 7.24
N LEU A 32 16.22 0.27 7.76
CA LEU A 32 15.06 0.79 7.03
C LEU A 32 15.47 1.48 5.72
N LEU A 33 16.50 2.33 5.77
CA LEU A 33 17.01 3.01 4.59
C LEU A 33 17.64 2.02 3.61
N HIS A 34 18.38 1.04 4.12
CA HIS A 34 18.94 -0.04 3.31
C HIS A 34 17.84 -0.85 2.60
N TYR A 35 16.82 -1.29 3.33
CA TYR A 35 15.65 -1.98 2.78
C TYR A 35 15.03 -1.19 1.62
N TYR A 36 14.74 0.09 1.83
CA TYR A 36 14.13 0.92 0.79
C TYR A 36 15.05 1.15 -0.42
N ALA A 37 16.36 1.17 -0.23
CA ALA A 37 17.31 1.20 -1.34
C ALA A 37 17.31 -0.12 -2.11
N THR A 38 17.22 -1.25 -1.41
CA THR A 38 17.20 -2.60 -2.00
C THR A 38 15.93 -2.84 -2.84
N VAL A 39 14.76 -2.39 -2.36
CA VAL A 39 13.49 -2.56 -3.08
C VAL A 39 13.11 -1.35 -3.95
N ALA A 40 14.05 -0.41 -4.16
CA ALA A 40 13.75 0.89 -4.75
C ALA A 40 13.10 0.80 -6.13
N GLY A 41 13.56 -0.09 -7.00
CA GLY A 41 13.00 -0.27 -8.35
C GLY A 41 11.48 -0.49 -8.34
N PRO A 42 11.00 -1.64 -7.82
CA PRO A 42 9.56 -1.92 -7.80
C PRO A 42 8.76 -0.97 -6.90
N LEU A 43 9.31 -0.54 -5.75
CA LEU A 43 8.62 0.45 -4.91
C LEU A 43 8.41 1.79 -5.63
N LEU A 44 9.45 2.32 -6.28
CA LEU A 44 9.36 3.59 -7.03
C LEU A 44 8.35 3.48 -8.16
N ALA A 45 8.26 2.34 -8.83
CA ALA A 45 7.30 2.12 -9.89
C ALA A 45 5.84 2.33 -9.40
N HIS A 46 5.56 2.00 -8.14
CA HIS A 46 4.25 2.23 -7.51
C HIS A 46 4.08 3.59 -6.82
N LEU A 47 5.17 4.32 -6.57
CA LEU A 47 5.16 5.68 -6.02
C LEU A 47 5.12 6.76 -7.11
N TYR A 48 5.66 6.45 -8.29
CA TYR A 48 5.95 7.41 -9.34
C TYR A 48 4.70 8.21 -9.75
N ASP A 49 4.84 9.53 -9.78
CA ASP A 49 3.79 10.51 -10.07
C ASP A 49 2.52 10.37 -9.22
N ARG A 50 2.57 9.70 -8.06
CA ARG A 50 1.47 9.66 -7.09
C ARG A 50 1.75 10.58 -5.90
N PRO A 51 0.82 11.47 -5.53
CA PRO A 51 1.00 12.31 -4.34
C PRO A 51 0.95 11.46 -3.09
N VAL A 52 2.06 11.47 -2.34
CA VAL A 52 2.26 10.55 -1.23
C VAL A 52 1.74 11.15 0.08
N SER A 53 1.01 10.32 0.82
CA SER A 53 0.76 10.52 2.23
C SER A 53 1.78 9.71 3.05
N PHE A 54 2.40 10.37 4.02
CA PHE A 54 3.43 9.77 4.84
C PHE A 54 2.89 9.37 6.20
N LEU A 55 3.31 8.20 6.69
CA LEU A 55 3.19 7.85 8.10
C LEU A 55 4.57 7.90 8.75
N ARG A 56 4.72 8.78 9.73
CA ARG A 56 5.92 8.90 10.55
C ARG A 56 5.77 8.05 11.80
N TYR A 57 6.82 7.29 12.11
CA TYR A 57 6.93 6.43 13.27
C TYR A 57 8.22 6.73 14.04
N PRO A 58 8.43 7.99 14.46
CA PRO A 58 9.74 8.45 14.92
C PRO A 58 10.22 7.67 16.13
N ASP A 59 9.33 7.28 17.04
CA ASP A 59 9.67 6.67 18.33
C ASP A 59 9.20 5.20 18.44
N GLY A 60 8.94 4.55 17.30
CA GLY A 60 8.56 3.14 17.27
C GLY A 60 7.14 2.88 17.80
N PRO A 61 6.82 1.61 18.16
CA PRO A 61 5.47 1.16 18.52
C PRO A 61 4.81 1.86 19.70
N GLU A 62 5.60 2.25 20.69
CA GLU A 62 5.16 2.98 21.88
C GLU A 62 5.05 4.49 21.65
N GLY A 63 5.48 4.96 20.47
CA GLY A 63 5.50 6.36 20.08
C GLY A 63 4.24 6.84 19.35
N GLN A 64 4.23 8.14 19.03
CA GLN A 64 3.16 8.72 18.23
C GLN A 64 3.29 8.33 16.75
N ARG A 65 2.15 8.01 16.13
CA ARG A 65 2.02 7.81 14.68
C ARG A 65 1.47 9.09 14.07
N PHE A 66 2.23 9.72 13.18
CA PHE A 66 1.80 10.95 12.52
C PHE A 66 1.55 10.71 11.04
N PHE A 67 0.29 10.86 10.63
CA PHE A 67 -0.06 10.85 9.22
C PHE A 67 -0.02 12.28 8.68
N THR A 68 0.78 12.54 7.65
CA THR A 68 0.86 13.86 7.01
C THR A 68 0.79 13.73 5.50
N LYS A 69 0.01 14.62 4.89
CA LYS A 69 -0.06 14.78 3.43
C LYS A 69 0.71 16.01 2.95
N ASN A 70 0.95 16.97 3.84
CA ASN A 70 1.60 18.23 3.49
C ASN A 70 3.11 18.04 3.32
N VAL A 71 3.69 18.83 2.41
CA VAL A 71 5.15 18.92 2.21
C VAL A 71 5.86 19.26 3.53
N PRO A 72 6.82 18.42 3.98
CA PRO A 72 7.56 18.70 5.21
C PRO A 72 8.37 20.00 5.13
N PRO A 73 8.53 20.75 6.25
CA PRO A 73 9.46 21.87 6.30
C PRO A 73 10.90 21.44 5.95
N GLY A 74 11.63 22.30 5.23
CA GLY A 74 13.00 21.99 4.80
C GLY A 74 13.09 20.97 3.66
N THR A 75 11.98 20.73 2.95
CA THR A 75 11.99 19.90 1.72
C THR A 75 12.96 20.51 0.69
N PRO A 76 13.93 19.72 0.17
CA PRO A 76 14.86 20.20 -0.85
C PRO A 76 14.16 20.65 -2.14
N ALA A 77 14.70 21.67 -2.81
CA ALA A 77 14.11 22.26 -4.01
C ALA A 77 13.97 21.28 -5.20
N TRP A 78 14.75 20.19 -5.21
CA TRP A 78 14.69 19.15 -6.23
C TRP A 78 13.61 18.08 -5.96
N VAL A 79 13.00 18.06 -4.77
CA VAL A 79 11.88 17.16 -4.49
C VAL A 79 10.64 17.70 -5.20
N ARG A 80 10.07 16.89 -6.12
CA ARG A 80 8.86 17.27 -6.85
C ARG A 80 7.65 17.25 -5.92
N THR A 81 6.68 18.11 -6.23
CA THR A 81 5.41 18.21 -5.50
C THR A 81 4.27 18.41 -6.47
N ALA A 82 3.07 17.97 -6.10
CA ALA A 82 1.84 18.21 -6.83
C ALA A 82 0.81 18.90 -5.95
N ASP A 83 -0.03 19.73 -6.56
CA ASP A 83 -1.20 20.29 -5.90
C ASP A 83 -2.35 19.27 -6.00
N VAL A 84 -2.87 18.84 -4.84
CA VAL A 84 -3.93 17.87 -4.72
C VAL A 84 -5.25 18.58 -4.40
N PRO A 85 -6.28 18.47 -5.25
CA PRO A 85 -7.54 19.15 -5.03
C PRO A 85 -8.31 18.53 -3.85
N HIS A 86 -9.05 19.38 -3.13
CA HIS A 86 -9.99 18.98 -2.09
C HIS A 86 -11.36 19.56 -2.40
N THR A 87 -12.42 18.80 -2.16
CA THR A 87 -13.79 19.25 -2.42
C THR A 87 -14.31 20.25 -1.40
N ARG A 88 -13.72 20.31 -0.19
CA ARG A 88 -14.19 21.12 0.94
C ARG A 88 -13.15 22.07 1.52
N SER A 89 -11.96 22.14 0.93
CA SER A 89 -10.86 22.99 1.40
C SER A 89 -9.97 23.43 0.25
N ALA A 90 -9.03 24.34 0.53
CA ALA A 90 -7.99 24.69 -0.43
C ALA A 90 -7.19 23.43 -0.84
N PRO A 91 -6.67 23.38 -2.08
CA PRO A 91 -5.76 22.33 -2.51
C PRO A 91 -4.57 22.21 -1.55
N SER A 92 -4.14 20.97 -1.30
CA SER A 92 -2.94 20.71 -0.49
C SER A 92 -1.78 20.38 -1.41
N ARG A 93 -0.59 20.91 -1.12
CA ARG A 93 0.62 20.47 -1.80
C ARG A 93 1.16 19.19 -1.15
N GLN A 94 1.41 18.16 -1.96
CA GLN A 94 1.92 16.87 -1.51
C GLN A 94 3.20 16.50 -2.26
N VAL A 95 4.02 15.64 -1.67
CA VAL A 95 5.29 15.19 -2.25
C VAL A 95 5.04 14.15 -3.34
N LEU A 96 5.84 14.22 -4.41
CA LEU A 96 6.01 13.14 -5.38
C LEU A 96 7.38 12.49 -5.16
N VAL A 97 7.40 11.18 -4.93
CA VAL A 97 8.64 10.40 -4.78
C VAL A 97 8.94 9.74 -6.13
N GLN A 98 9.98 10.23 -6.80
CA GLN A 98 10.19 10.01 -8.24
C GLN A 98 11.43 9.19 -8.57
N ASP A 99 12.38 9.15 -7.65
CA ASP A 99 13.73 8.63 -7.87
C ASP A 99 14.35 8.17 -6.55
N LEU A 100 15.49 7.49 -6.61
CA LEU A 100 16.12 6.91 -5.43
C LEU A 100 16.49 8.00 -4.42
N ALA A 101 16.95 9.16 -4.88
CA ALA A 101 17.30 10.25 -3.99
C ALA A 101 16.10 10.83 -3.23
N SER A 102 14.94 11.03 -3.87
CA SER A 102 13.71 11.45 -3.19
C SER A 102 13.16 10.37 -2.27
N LEU A 103 13.30 9.08 -2.63
CA LEU A 103 12.95 7.97 -1.76
C LEU A 103 13.82 7.94 -0.49
N MET A 104 15.14 8.04 -0.62
CA MET A 104 16.07 8.05 0.52
C MET A 104 15.86 9.27 1.42
N TRP A 105 15.60 10.44 0.82
CA TRP A 105 15.23 11.62 1.60
C TRP A 105 13.92 11.42 2.37
N ALA A 106 12.88 10.90 1.72
CA ALA A 106 11.59 10.69 2.36
C ALA A 106 11.65 9.59 3.45
N ALA A 107 12.29 8.45 3.17
CA ALA A 107 12.50 7.35 4.11
C ALA A 107 13.32 7.76 5.34
N ASN A 108 14.19 8.77 5.22
CA ASN A 108 14.88 9.35 6.37
C ASN A 108 13.92 10.09 7.33
N LEU A 109 12.70 10.42 6.89
CA LEU A 109 11.69 11.17 7.63
C LEU A 109 10.47 10.32 8.06
N VAL A 110 10.21 9.21 7.37
CA VAL A 110 8.94 8.46 7.40
C VAL A 110 9.19 6.96 7.35
N THR A 111 8.21 6.18 7.81
CA THR A 111 8.30 4.72 7.82
C THR A 111 7.39 4.10 6.77
N GLU A 112 6.18 4.62 6.58
CA GLU A 112 5.26 4.12 5.55
C GLU A 112 4.97 5.15 4.46
N PHE A 113 4.85 4.65 3.23
CA PHE A 113 4.37 5.38 2.07
C PHE A 113 2.96 4.93 1.73
N HIS A 114 2.06 5.90 1.53
CA HIS A 114 0.67 5.65 1.14
C HIS A 114 0.34 6.46 -0.10
N THR A 115 -0.23 5.81 -1.10
CA THR A 115 -0.57 6.43 -2.40
C THR A 115 -2.07 6.34 -2.66
N PRO A 116 -2.66 7.33 -3.36
CA PRO A 116 -4.00 7.20 -3.90
C PRO A 116 -4.03 6.19 -5.06
N GLN A 117 -5.23 5.96 -5.60
CA GLN A 117 -5.43 5.09 -6.77
C GLN A 117 -5.35 5.85 -8.10
N TRP A 118 -4.80 7.07 -8.11
CA TRP A 118 -4.68 7.96 -9.28
C TRP A 118 -3.28 8.61 -9.31
N GLN A 119 -2.93 9.26 -10.42
CA GLN A 119 -1.66 9.98 -10.62
C GLN A 119 -1.86 11.51 -10.64
N ALA A 120 -0.80 12.25 -10.32
CA ALA A 120 -0.82 13.69 -10.04
C ALA A 120 -1.35 14.55 -11.19
N ASP A 121 -1.23 14.08 -12.43
CA ASP A 121 -1.73 14.74 -13.64
C ASP A 121 -3.22 14.51 -13.90
N ALA A 122 -3.81 13.47 -13.30
CA ALA A 122 -5.24 13.15 -13.38
C ALA A 122 -5.88 12.91 -12.00
N PRO A 123 -5.93 13.92 -11.10
CA PRO A 123 -6.51 13.76 -9.77
C PRO A 123 -7.96 13.27 -9.81
N GLY A 124 -8.24 12.19 -9.09
CA GLY A 124 -9.57 11.57 -9.04
C GLY A 124 -9.91 10.64 -10.20
N GLN A 125 -9.05 10.53 -11.21
CA GLN A 125 -9.15 9.50 -12.26
C GLN A 125 -8.31 8.29 -11.82
N ALA A 126 -8.97 7.31 -11.24
CA ALA A 126 -8.31 6.12 -10.75
C ALA A 126 -7.80 5.25 -11.91
N ASP A 127 -6.53 4.85 -11.84
CA ASP A 127 -5.86 3.94 -12.77
C ASP A 127 -5.72 2.53 -12.19
N ARG A 128 -6.25 2.32 -10.98
CA ARG A 128 -6.37 1.01 -10.35
C ARG A 128 -7.57 0.96 -9.39
N LEU A 129 -8.15 -0.21 -9.23
CA LEU A 129 -9.11 -0.54 -8.18
C LEU A 129 -8.41 -1.25 -7.04
N ILE A 130 -8.91 -1.06 -5.83
CA ILE A 130 -8.49 -1.80 -4.64
C ILE A 130 -9.70 -2.37 -3.88
N LEU A 131 -9.60 -3.63 -3.46
CA LEU A 131 -10.47 -4.22 -2.45
C LEU A 131 -9.59 -4.54 -1.24
N ASP A 132 -9.84 -3.86 -0.13
CA ASP A 132 -9.11 -4.05 1.12
C ASP A 132 -9.90 -5.05 1.99
N LEU A 133 -9.31 -6.22 2.21
CA LEU A 133 -9.90 -7.35 2.90
C LEU A 133 -9.41 -7.34 4.35
N ASP A 134 -10.26 -6.88 5.26
CA ASP A 134 -9.96 -6.65 6.67
C ASP A 134 -10.65 -7.71 7.55
N PRO A 135 -9.92 -8.67 8.14
CA PRO A 135 -10.54 -9.70 8.96
C PRO A 135 -10.88 -9.19 10.37
N GLY A 136 -12.06 -9.55 10.86
CA GLY A 136 -12.50 -9.31 12.22
C GLY A 136 -12.32 -10.55 13.10
N GLU A 137 -11.61 -10.39 14.22
CA GLU A 137 -11.31 -11.50 15.14
C GLU A 137 -12.56 -12.34 15.49
N PRO A 138 -12.48 -13.68 15.51
CA PRO A 138 -11.24 -14.48 15.40
C PRO A 138 -10.77 -14.74 13.96
N ALA A 139 -11.44 -14.24 12.92
CA ALA A 139 -10.96 -14.38 11.55
C ALA A 139 -9.62 -13.66 11.36
N ASP A 140 -8.81 -14.15 10.43
CA ASP A 140 -7.53 -13.62 10.05
C ASP A 140 -7.32 -13.64 8.51
N VAL A 141 -6.08 -13.67 8.06
CA VAL A 141 -5.74 -13.62 6.64
C VAL A 141 -6.19 -14.88 5.90
N VAL A 142 -6.39 -16.01 6.57
CA VAL A 142 -6.89 -17.26 5.95
C VAL A 142 -8.31 -17.05 5.44
N GLU A 143 -9.20 -16.45 6.24
CA GLU A 143 -10.53 -16.06 5.75
C GLU A 143 -10.43 -15.01 4.63
N CYS A 144 -9.45 -14.09 4.69
CA CYS A 144 -9.23 -13.14 3.60
C CYS A 144 -8.85 -13.86 2.29
N CYS A 145 -8.08 -14.94 2.35
CA CYS A 145 -7.71 -15.73 1.18
C CYS A 145 -8.95 -16.36 0.53
N ALA A 146 -9.83 -16.96 1.33
CA ALA A 146 -11.08 -17.53 0.82
C ALA A 146 -11.96 -16.48 0.10
N VAL A 147 -12.07 -15.29 0.69
CA VAL A 147 -12.80 -14.16 0.07
C VAL A 147 -12.09 -13.65 -1.19
N ALA A 148 -10.76 -13.59 -1.17
CA ALA A 148 -9.96 -13.14 -2.30
C ALA A 148 -10.10 -14.05 -3.52
N LEU A 149 -10.12 -15.37 -3.33
CA LEU A 149 -10.30 -16.35 -4.40
C LEU A 149 -11.67 -16.20 -5.06
N TRP A 150 -12.73 -16.03 -4.28
CA TRP A 150 -14.07 -15.76 -4.84
C TRP A 150 -14.11 -14.45 -5.62
N LEU A 151 -13.53 -13.37 -5.07
CA LEU A 151 -13.45 -12.08 -5.74
C LEU A 151 -12.61 -12.14 -7.02
N GLN A 152 -11.58 -12.98 -7.07
CA GLN A 152 -10.74 -13.19 -8.25
C GLN A 152 -11.56 -13.76 -9.41
N GLU A 153 -12.32 -14.82 -9.16
CA GLU A 153 -13.21 -15.43 -10.15
C GLU A 153 -14.27 -14.43 -10.61
N ARG A 154 -14.86 -13.70 -9.66
CA ARG A 154 -15.88 -12.69 -9.94
C ARG A 154 -15.37 -11.54 -10.79
N LEU A 155 -14.17 -11.02 -10.50
CA LEU A 155 -13.50 -10.00 -11.32
C LEU A 155 -13.15 -10.54 -12.71
N SER A 156 -12.70 -11.78 -12.79
CA SER A 156 -12.37 -12.45 -14.06
C SER A 156 -13.60 -12.60 -14.96
N ALA A 157 -14.79 -12.80 -14.40
CA ALA A 157 -16.05 -12.82 -15.15
C ALA A 157 -16.37 -11.48 -15.84
N ASP A 158 -15.87 -10.37 -15.31
CA ASP A 158 -15.96 -9.03 -15.93
C ASP A 158 -14.76 -8.73 -16.84
N GLY A 159 -13.86 -9.70 -17.06
CA GLY A 159 -12.64 -9.52 -17.84
C GLY A 159 -11.55 -8.72 -17.12
N LEU A 160 -11.63 -8.61 -15.78
CA LEU A 160 -10.66 -7.87 -14.96
C LEU A 160 -9.67 -8.83 -14.31
N HIS A 161 -8.38 -8.63 -14.59
CA HIS A 161 -7.29 -9.37 -13.96
C HIS A 161 -6.89 -8.72 -12.64
N SER A 162 -6.81 -9.52 -11.58
CA SER A 162 -6.47 -9.05 -10.24
C SER A 162 -5.17 -9.63 -9.71
N TYR A 163 -4.52 -8.86 -8.86
CA TYR A 163 -3.26 -9.16 -8.20
C TYR A 163 -3.40 -8.93 -6.70
N VAL A 164 -2.59 -9.60 -5.89
CA VAL A 164 -2.74 -9.56 -4.43
C VAL A 164 -1.44 -9.14 -3.76
N LYS A 165 -1.58 -8.39 -2.67
CA LYS A 165 -0.53 -8.20 -1.69
C LYS A 165 -1.08 -8.36 -0.29
N THR A 166 -0.22 -8.78 0.61
CA THR A 166 -0.51 -8.65 2.04
C THR A 166 -0.61 -7.17 2.38
N SER A 167 -1.47 -6.83 3.32
CA SER A 167 -1.48 -5.48 3.89
C SER A 167 -0.17 -5.21 4.65
N GLY A 168 0.55 -6.24 5.10
CA GLY A 168 1.59 -6.15 6.14
C GLY A 168 0.99 -5.93 7.55
N SER A 169 -0.33 -6.05 7.68
CA SER A 169 -1.09 -5.90 8.91
C SER A 169 -1.76 -7.23 9.29
N LYS A 170 -3.06 -7.39 9.03
CA LYS A 170 -3.82 -8.62 9.30
C LYS A 170 -4.54 -9.17 8.06
N GLY A 171 -4.72 -8.33 7.04
CA GLY A 171 -5.54 -8.63 5.86
C GLY A 171 -4.78 -8.56 4.55
N LEU A 172 -5.52 -8.59 3.44
CA LEU A 172 -5.02 -8.56 2.06
C LEU A 172 -5.54 -7.34 1.31
N HIS A 173 -4.79 -6.85 0.34
CA HIS A 173 -5.31 -5.93 -0.67
C HIS A 173 -5.33 -6.66 -2.02
N MET A 174 -6.48 -6.69 -2.66
CA MET A 174 -6.60 -7.07 -4.07
C MET A 174 -6.57 -5.81 -4.93
N LEU A 175 -5.80 -5.84 -6.01
CA LEU A 175 -5.62 -4.70 -6.92
C LEU A 175 -5.90 -5.10 -8.35
N VAL A 176 -6.51 -4.20 -9.11
CA VAL A 176 -6.82 -4.38 -10.53
C VAL A 176 -6.34 -3.14 -11.27
N PRO A 177 -5.49 -3.26 -12.31
CA PRO A 177 -5.15 -2.12 -13.17
C PRO A 177 -6.37 -1.73 -14.00
N LEU A 178 -6.65 -0.43 -14.11
CA LEU A 178 -7.82 0.09 -14.80
C LEU A 178 -7.46 1.12 -15.86
N GLU A 179 -8.24 1.16 -16.93
CA GLU A 179 -8.30 2.36 -17.77
C GLU A 179 -8.69 3.55 -16.87
N PRO A 180 -8.09 4.75 -17.02
CA PRO A 180 -8.39 5.90 -16.16
C PRO A 180 -9.89 6.17 -16.02
N THR A 181 -10.42 5.94 -14.82
CA THR A 181 -11.85 5.94 -14.53
C THR A 181 -12.15 6.85 -13.34
N PRO A 182 -13.23 7.65 -13.35
CA PRO A 182 -13.63 8.43 -12.20
C PRO A 182 -13.70 7.60 -10.91
N SER A 183 -13.05 8.07 -9.84
CA SER A 183 -12.91 7.33 -8.57
C SER A 183 -14.26 6.98 -7.92
N ASP A 184 -15.30 7.77 -8.16
CA ASP A 184 -16.66 7.49 -7.69
C ASP A 184 -17.28 6.29 -8.43
N ARG A 185 -17.06 6.17 -9.75
CA ARG A 185 -17.45 4.99 -10.53
C ARG A 185 -16.69 3.75 -10.09
N VAL A 186 -15.38 3.85 -9.87
CA VAL A 186 -14.58 2.73 -9.33
C VAL A 186 -15.09 2.32 -7.95
N SER A 187 -15.37 3.29 -7.07
CA SER A 187 -15.92 3.04 -5.73
C SER A 187 -17.30 2.37 -5.78
N ALA A 188 -18.16 2.77 -6.72
CA ALA A 188 -19.48 2.18 -6.91
C ALA A 188 -19.38 0.72 -7.37
N TYR A 189 -18.49 0.43 -8.33
CA TYR A 189 -18.25 -0.93 -8.80
C TYR A 189 -17.65 -1.83 -7.70
N ALA A 190 -16.63 -1.34 -6.97
CA ALA A 190 -16.07 -2.05 -5.82
C ALA A 190 -17.14 -2.35 -4.74
N LYS A 191 -18.09 -1.43 -4.54
CA LYS A 191 -19.22 -1.66 -3.63
C LYS A 191 -20.14 -2.77 -4.13
N THR A 192 -20.45 -2.81 -5.43
CA THR A 192 -21.23 -3.90 -6.03
C THR A 192 -20.58 -5.25 -5.75
N LEU A 193 -19.27 -5.39 -6.01
CA LEU A 193 -18.52 -6.61 -5.70
C LEU A 193 -18.60 -7.01 -4.22
N ALA A 194 -18.45 -6.05 -3.31
CA ALA A 194 -18.54 -6.29 -1.88
C ALA A 194 -19.95 -6.75 -1.44
N VAL A 195 -21.01 -6.16 -2.02
CA VAL A 195 -22.41 -6.55 -1.76
C VAL A 195 -22.70 -7.95 -2.29
N GLU A 196 -22.22 -8.27 -3.48
CA GLU A 196 -22.36 -9.61 -4.08
C GLU A 196 -21.60 -10.66 -3.25
N ALA A 197 -20.39 -10.35 -2.79
CA ALA A 197 -19.60 -11.23 -1.92
C ALA A 197 -20.32 -11.52 -0.58
N GLU A 198 -20.93 -10.52 0.06
CA GLU A 198 -21.75 -10.73 1.27
C GLU A 198 -23.04 -11.52 0.97
N ALA A 199 -23.65 -11.35 -0.21
CA ALA A 199 -24.86 -12.08 -0.57
C ALA A 199 -24.57 -13.58 -0.79
N GLU A 200 -23.45 -13.90 -1.42
CA GLU A 200 -23.03 -15.28 -1.70
C GLU A 200 -22.44 -15.97 -0.45
N HIS A 201 -21.65 -15.22 0.34
CA HIS A 201 -20.95 -15.75 1.51
C HIS A 201 -21.31 -14.97 2.79
N PRO A 202 -22.58 -14.96 3.22
CA PRO A 202 -23.05 -14.10 4.32
C PRO A 202 -22.42 -14.44 5.68
N GLU A 203 -21.93 -15.67 5.86
CA GLU A 203 -21.24 -16.09 7.09
C GLU A 203 -19.77 -15.68 7.12
N LEU A 204 -19.16 -15.37 5.96
CA LEU A 204 -17.75 -15.07 5.82
C LEU A 204 -17.48 -13.58 5.53
N VAL A 205 -18.38 -12.90 4.83
CA VAL A 205 -18.16 -11.55 4.29
C VAL A 205 -19.10 -10.52 4.93
N VAL A 206 -18.60 -9.30 5.09
CA VAL A 206 -19.40 -8.12 5.39
C VAL A 206 -18.93 -6.91 4.57
N HIS A 207 -19.82 -6.18 3.92
CA HIS A 207 -19.50 -4.92 3.22
C HIS A 207 -19.85 -3.68 4.05
N ARG A 208 -20.58 -3.86 5.15
CA ARG A 208 -21.02 -2.76 6.02
C ARG A 208 -19.91 -2.33 6.96
N MET A 209 -19.69 -1.01 7.07
CA MET A 209 -18.61 -0.45 7.91
C MET A 209 -18.77 -0.73 9.42
N THR A 210 -19.97 -1.08 9.87
CA THR A 210 -20.30 -1.31 11.29
C THR A 210 -19.40 -2.40 11.91
N ARG A 211 -18.53 -1.99 12.84
CA ARG A 211 -17.54 -2.90 13.46
C ARG A 211 -18.15 -4.09 14.20
N SER A 212 -19.33 -3.93 14.80
CA SER A 212 -20.00 -5.02 15.53
C SER A 212 -20.47 -6.17 14.63
N LEU A 213 -20.47 -6.00 13.31
CA LEU A 213 -20.82 -7.05 12.34
C LEU A 213 -19.61 -7.89 11.88
N ARG A 214 -18.40 -7.47 12.24
CA ARG A 214 -17.15 -8.07 11.75
C ARG A 214 -16.64 -9.31 12.50
N PRO A 215 -17.00 -9.62 13.75
CA PRO A 215 -16.41 -10.78 14.44
C PRO A 215 -16.58 -12.07 13.62
N GLY A 216 -15.47 -12.74 13.34
CA GLY A 216 -15.41 -13.98 12.54
C GLY A 216 -15.62 -13.79 11.04
N LYS A 217 -15.62 -12.55 10.53
CA LYS A 217 -15.88 -12.22 9.12
C LYS A 217 -14.80 -11.32 8.54
N VAL A 218 -14.72 -11.30 7.21
CA VAL A 218 -13.88 -10.39 6.44
C VAL A 218 -14.71 -9.19 6.02
N PHE A 219 -14.27 -8.01 6.44
CA PHE A 219 -14.79 -6.75 5.94
C PHE A 219 -14.16 -6.43 4.59
N VAL A 220 -14.97 -6.36 3.53
CA VAL A 220 -14.52 -5.93 2.19
C VAL A 220 -14.66 -4.40 2.10
N ASP A 221 -13.60 -3.67 2.40
CA ASP A 221 -13.59 -2.21 2.39
C ASP A 221 -13.44 -1.65 0.97
N PHE A 222 -14.58 -1.52 0.28
CA PHE A 222 -14.65 -0.86 -1.02
C PHE A 222 -14.35 0.64 -0.97
N SER A 223 -14.38 1.28 0.22
CA SER A 223 -14.29 2.73 0.34
C SER A 223 -12.89 3.30 0.08
N GLN A 224 -11.87 2.43 0.04
CA GLN A 224 -10.48 2.77 -0.25
C GLN A 224 -10.28 3.33 -1.69
N ASN A 225 -11.27 3.15 -2.57
CA ASN A 225 -11.29 3.71 -3.93
C ASN A 225 -11.72 5.19 -4.00
N ALA A 226 -12.18 5.78 -2.89
CA ALA A 226 -12.54 7.20 -2.90
C ALA A 226 -11.30 8.06 -3.16
N ALA A 227 -11.41 9.09 -4.01
CA ALA A 227 -10.26 9.91 -4.45
C ALA A 227 -9.42 10.53 -3.31
N ALA A 228 -10.02 10.76 -2.14
CA ALA A 228 -9.34 11.32 -0.96
C ALA A 228 -8.55 10.30 -0.12
N LYS A 229 -8.75 9.00 -0.38
CA LYS A 229 -8.13 7.89 0.35
C LYS A 229 -6.77 7.52 -0.25
N THR A 230 -5.95 6.92 0.59
CA THR A 230 -4.63 6.41 0.23
C THR A 230 -4.46 5.07 0.92
N THR A 231 -3.75 4.15 0.27
CA THR A 231 -3.49 2.82 0.80
C THR A 231 -1.99 2.59 0.89
N ALA A 232 -1.56 1.70 1.79
CA ALA A 232 -0.16 1.30 1.90
C ALA A 232 0.37 0.85 0.53
N THR A 233 1.39 1.55 0.04
CA THR A 233 2.02 1.29 -1.25
C THR A 233 2.67 -0.10 -1.22
N PRO A 234 2.63 -0.89 -2.32
CA PRO A 234 3.40 -2.12 -2.39
C PRO A 234 4.84 -1.93 -1.93
N TYR A 235 5.38 -2.91 -1.20
CA TYR A 235 6.74 -2.90 -0.64
C TYR A 235 6.99 -1.88 0.47
N THR A 236 6.00 -1.07 0.89
CA THR A 236 6.18 -0.22 2.08
C THR A 236 6.28 -1.08 3.34
N LEU A 237 7.23 -0.73 4.22
CA LEU A 237 7.21 -1.20 5.60
C LEU A 237 5.99 -0.65 6.32
N ARG A 238 5.56 -1.36 7.36
CA ARG A 238 4.47 -0.97 8.25
C ARG A 238 5.01 -0.53 9.60
N ALA A 239 4.39 0.49 10.20
CA ALA A 239 4.68 1.01 11.53
C ALA A 239 4.02 0.11 12.60
N ARG A 240 4.61 -1.06 12.76
CA ARG A 240 4.17 -2.19 13.60
C ARG A 240 5.31 -2.60 14.55
N PRO A 241 5.08 -3.51 15.51
CA PRO A 241 6.13 -4.00 16.40
C PRO A 241 7.34 -4.59 15.67
N GLU A 242 7.09 -5.24 14.54
CA GLU A 242 8.09 -5.85 13.65
C GLU A 242 8.08 -5.13 12.28
N PRO A 243 9.18 -5.18 11.50
CA PRO A 243 9.30 -4.52 10.20
C PRO A 243 8.54 -5.30 9.11
N THR A 244 7.24 -5.48 9.30
CA THR A 244 6.38 -6.16 8.32
C THR A 244 6.19 -5.31 7.09
N VAL A 245 5.96 -5.97 5.95
CA VAL A 245 5.89 -5.33 4.64
C VAL A 245 4.51 -5.54 4.04
N SER A 246 3.98 -4.52 3.32
CA SER A 246 2.89 -4.76 2.39
C SER A 246 3.41 -5.47 1.13
N ALA A 247 3.51 -6.79 1.21
CA ALA A 247 4.28 -7.60 0.27
C ALA A 247 3.38 -8.22 -0.80
N PRO A 248 3.72 -8.07 -2.09
CA PRO A 248 3.08 -8.84 -3.15
C PRO A 248 3.21 -10.35 -2.97
N VAL A 249 2.13 -11.06 -3.30
CA VAL A 249 2.03 -12.52 -3.20
C VAL A 249 1.44 -13.10 -4.48
N THR A 250 1.77 -14.36 -4.72
CA THR A 250 1.21 -15.14 -5.82
C THR A 250 -0.19 -15.64 -5.47
N TRP A 251 -0.99 -16.01 -6.47
CA TRP A 251 -2.29 -16.62 -6.24
C TRP A 251 -2.15 -18.03 -5.65
N GLU A 252 -1.08 -18.74 -6.01
CA GLU A 252 -0.73 -20.04 -5.44
C GLU A 252 -0.45 -19.95 -3.93
N GLU A 253 0.21 -18.88 -3.47
CA GLU A 253 0.40 -18.62 -2.02
C GLU A 253 -0.93 -18.31 -1.32
N VAL A 254 -1.86 -17.61 -1.98
CA VAL A 254 -3.19 -17.32 -1.44
C VAL A 254 -4.03 -18.60 -1.34
N GLU A 255 -4.01 -19.45 -2.36
CA GLU A 255 -4.74 -20.72 -2.38
C GLU A 255 -4.19 -21.73 -1.36
N ALA A 256 -2.87 -21.76 -1.17
CA ALA A 256 -2.21 -22.67 -0.24
C ALA A 256 -2.22 -22.20 1.22
N CYS A 257 -2.65 -20.97 1.51
CA CYS A 257 -2.55 -20.39 2.84
C CYS A 257 -3.48 -21.10 3.84
N THR A 258 -2.88 -21.64 4.91
CA THR A 258 -3.61 -22.30 6.01
C THR A 258 -3.27 -21.75 7.39
N ASP A 259 -2.23 -20.92 7.49
CA ASP A 259 -1.81 -20.25 8.72
C ASP A 259 -1.42 -18.80 8.43
N ALA A 260 -1.85 -17.88 9.29
CA ALA A 260 -1.62 -16.45 9.07
C ALA A 260 -0.15 -16.04 8.96
N ARG A 261 0.77 -16.83 9.53
CA ARG A 261 2.21 -16.58 9.44
C ARG A 261 2.77 -16.83 8.04
N GLU A 262 2.10 -17.61 7.20
CA GLU A 262 2.53 -17.91 5.83
C GLU A 262 2.45 -16.67 4.92
N LEU A 263 1.56 -15.73 5.24
CA LEU A 263 1.38 -14.47 4.52
C LEU A 263 1.82 -13.26 5.37
N MET A 264 2.83 -13.46 6.21
CA MET A 264 3.48 -12.40 6.97
C MET A 264 4.95 -12.30 6.56
N PHE A 265 5.32 -11.18 5.94
CA PHE A 265 6.67 -10.95 5.44
C PHE A 265 7.32 -9.78 6.17
N LEU A 266 8.57 -9.97 6.59
CA LEU A 266 9.45 -8.96 7.14
C LEU A 266 10.32 -8.34 6.05
N ALA A 267 11.02 -7.25 6.39
CA ALA A 267 11.92 -6.54 5.48
C ALA A 267 12.90 -7.47 4.74
N ASP A 268 13.53 -8.41 5.46
CA ASP A 268 14.57 -9.28 4.92
C ASP A 268 14.02 -10.36 3.97
N ASP A 269 12.71 -10.63 4.02
CA ASP A 269 12.08 -11.62 3.14
C ASP A 269 11.91 -11.10 1.70
N ILE A 270 11.92 -9.78 1.50
CA ILE A 270 11.48 -9.18 0.23
C ILE A 270 12.53 -9.28 -0.88
N ALA A 271 13.81 -9.08 -0.58
CA ALA A 271 14.85 -9.19 -1.61
C ALA A 271 14.91 -10.62 -2.22
N PRO A 272 14.93 -11.71 -1.42
CA PRO A 272 14.82 -13.06 -1.96
C PRO A 272 13.54 -13.30 -2.76
N ARG A 273 12.43 -12.69 -2.37
CA ARG A 273 11.16 -12.81 -3.13
C ARG A 273 11.25 -12.13 -4.49
N LEU A 274 11.82 -10.93 -4.56
CA LEU A 274 12.04 -10.22 -5.82
C LEU A 274 12.98 -10.99 -6.75
N GLU A 275 14.03 -11.64 -6.22
CA GLU A 275 14.90 -12.51 -7.01
C GLU A 275 14.16 -13.72 -7.58
N ARG A 276 13.25 -14.30 -6.81
CA ARG A 276 12.50 -15.51 -7.21
C ARG A 276 11.36 -15.22 -8.18
N HIS A 277 10.61 -14.15 -7.94
CA HIS A 277 9.33 -13.89 -8.62
C HIS A 277 9.36 -12.66 -9.53
N GLY A 278 10.38 -11.81 -9.43
CA GLY A 278 10.32 -10.46 -9.97
C GLY A 278 9.30 -9.60 -9.22
N ASP A 279 8.86 -8.52 -9.87
CA ASP A 279 7.79 -7.67 -9.34
C ASP A 279 6.41 -8.22 -9.70
N LEU A 280 5.79 -8.92 -8.75
CA LEU A 280 4.46 -9.51 -8.91
C LEU A 280 3.34 -8.47 -9.17
N LEU A 281 3.56 -7.20 -8.81
CA LEU A 281 2.62 -6.12 -9.07
C LEU A 281 3.04 -5.21 -10.23
N GLY A 282 4.16 -5.53 -10.92
CA GLY A 282 4.58 -4.83 -12.12
C GLY A 282 3.48 -4.66 -13.19
N PRO A 283 2.56 -5.61 -13.40
CA PRO A 283 1.44 -5.42 -14.32
C PRO A 283 0.48 -4.29 -13.94
N LEU A 284 0.44 -3.84 -12.67
CA LEU A 284 -0.45 -2.74 -12.25
C LEU A 284 -0.10 -1.38 -12.87
N ILE A 285 1.12 -1.24 -13.39
CA ILE A 285 1.62 0.00 -13.98
C ILE A 285 1.75 -0.09 -15.52
N ASP A 286 1.36 -1.23 -16.10
CA ASP A 286 1.34 -1.43 -17.55
C ASP A 286 -0.10 -1.30 -18.06
N LEU A 287 -0.35 -0.27 -18.87
CA LEU A 287 -1.65 0.00 -19.47
C LEU A 287 -2.18 -1.15 -20.35
N ASN A 288 -1.32 -2.05 -20.83
CA ASN A 288 -1.78 -3.22 -21.59
C ASN A 288 -2.56 -4.24 -20.73
N HIS A 289 -2.39 -4.17 -19.41
CA HIS A 289 -3.14 -5.01 -18.46
C HIS A 289 -4.39 -4.32 -17.94
N ALA A 290 -4.61 -3.04 -18.28
CA ALA A 290 -5.67 -2.22 -17.73
C ALA A 290 -7.06 -2.66 -18.23
N GLY A 291 -7.93 -3.01 -17.29
CA GLY A 291 -9.31 -3.37 -17.57
C GLY A 291 -10.25 -2.18 -17.55
N ARG A 292 -11.39 -2.30 -18.24
CA ARG A 292 -12.46 -1.29 -18.20
C ARG A 292 -13.45 -1.66 -17.11
N VAL A 293 -13.74 -0.72 -16.21
CA VAL A 293 -14.84 -0.89 -15.24
C VAL A 293 -16.16 -1.06 -16.00
N PRO A 294 -16.96 -2.12 -15.71
CA PRO A 294 -18.26 -2.34 -16.33
C PRO A 294 -19.22 -1.13 -16.25
#